data_AF-A0A3M1FRB8-F1
#
_entry.id   AF-A0A3M1FRB8-F1
#
_cell.length_a   1.000
_cell.length_b   1.000
_cell.length_c   1.000
_cell.angle_alpha   90.00
_cell.angle_beta   90.00
_cell.angle_gamma   90.00
#
_symmetry.space_group_name_H-M   'P 1'
#
loop_
_entity.id
_entity.type
_entity.pdbx_description
1 polymer ?
#
loop_
_entity_poly.entity_id
_entity_poly.type
_entity_poly.pdbx_seq_one_letter_code
_entity_poly.pdbx_strand_id
1 'polypeptide(L)'
;MPQAPTDDIAAKRAALAALDYVPRRLAKTLAAVLETLRQHSEVLPEDEFVAIQRMRRALAREMERINGLTLETLTPEALPGVETLPTTRQELETAKDAALASAIENFLQRLEELDGVIRVAYDALKAGKQTRVVRSGFNLSQSDVAMAWDALTTAPVEQAELLPDEGGKAELHTQVDFPAQIFYRDENIHPLTVRLVQEAPAESRADATVVVDFLDAQTPELVEVHLSAPGFSETTGVWTRTLVVHQGRDTEPAVFLLRLHSQTAGQRLLHLDFYHLGQPVGSAHFRVEIMGMLSGGSGPTRSGARPRTPGLPRTRPGDRDTEQDAPEGAAQVSGVQGVQLLADAARDAEPPDAILRIVRGDDGKALHYILSSPLGRLGYRNKPVGVVPVPTLKDPVLLLSSLFRDLDHLARQPIDGLT
;
A
#
# COMPACT_ATOMS: atom_id res chain seq x y z
N MET A 1 -2.31 -33.55 37.52
CA MET A 1 -2.25 -32.19 36.95
C MET A 1 -3.69 -31.73 36.75
N PRO A 2 -4.12 -30.59 37.31
CA PRO A 2 -5.46 -30.10 37.07
C PRO A 2 -5.62 -29.84 35.56
N GLN A 3 -6.67 -30.39 34.95
CA GLN A 3 -7.03 -30.06 33.57
C GLN A 3 -7.17 -28.54 33.46
N ALA A 4 -6.54 -27.97 32.43
CA ALA A 4 -6.50 -26.53 32.21
C ALA A 4 -7.93 -25.97 32.04
N PRO A 5 -8.17 -24.69 32.38
CA PRO A 5 -9.47 -24.02 32.29
C PRO A 5 -10.08 -23.91 30.88
N THR A 6 -9.50 -24.56 29.88
CA THR A 6 -9.94 -24.54 28.48
C THR A 6 -11.31 -25.21 28.28
N ASP A 7 -11.62 -26.26 29.04
CA ASP A 7 -12.90 -26.99 28.93
C ASP A 7 -14.11 -26.13 29.33
N ASP A 8 -13.91 -25.08 30.15
CA ASP A 8 -14.99 -24.18 30.58
C ASP A 8 -15.38 -23.15 29.51
N ILE A 9 -14.42 -22.69 28.69
CA ILE A 9 -14.67 -21.66 27.66
C ILE A 9 -15.53 -22.21 26.52
N ALA A 10 -15.23 -23.42 26.05
CA ALA A 10 -16.01 -24.07 25.00
C ALA A 10 -17.47 -24.31 25.42
N ALA A 11 -17.68 -24.75 26.67
CA ALA A 11 -19.03 -24.94 27.23
C ALA A 11 -19.80 -23.62 27.36
N LYS A 12 -19.14 -22.54 27.81
CA LYS A 12 -19.71 -21.19 27.88
C LYS A 12 -20.10 -20.66 26.49
N ARG A 13 -19.24 -20.82 25.48
CA ARG A 13 -19.55 -20.42 24.10
C ARG A 13 -20.73 -21.19 23.53
N ALA A 14 -20.79 -22.50 23.75
CA ALA A 14 -21.94 -23.33 23.37
C ALA A 14 -23.24 -22.87 24.04
N ALA A 15 -23.18 -22.49 25.33
CA ALA A 15 -24.34 -21.98 26.07
C ALA A 15 -24.81 -20.61 25.54
N LEU A 16 -23.91 -19.72 25.14
CA LEU A 16 -24.27 -18.43 24.52
C LEU A 16 -24.83 -18.62 23.11
N ALA A 17 -24.29 -19.56 22.33
CA ALA A 17 -24.76 -19.85 20.97
C ALA A 17 -26.17 -20.45 20.92
N ALA A 18 -26.63 -21.06 22.02
CA ALA A 18 -27.98 -21.60 22.15
C ALA A 18 -29.06 -20.53 22.43
N LEU A 19 -28.67 -19.26 22.58
CA LEU A 19 -29.55 -18.16 22.94
C LEU A 19 -29.41 -17.01 21.92
N ASP A 20 -30.48 -16.23 21.76
CA ASP A 20 -30.48 -15.03 20.90
C ASP A 20 -30.45 -13.77 21.76
N TYR A 21 -29.81 -12.71 21.27
CA TYR A 21 -29.87 -11.41 21.94
C TYR A 21 -31.29 -10.85 21.91
N VAL A 22 -31.73 -10.31 23.05
CA VAL A 22 -33.03 -9.62 23.13
C VAL A 22 -32.82 -8.16 22.72
N PRO A 23 -33.50 -7.66 21.67
CA PRO A 23 -33.28 -6.31 21.16
C PRO A 23 -33.41 -5.22 22.24
N ARG A 24 -34.43 -5.34 23.10
CA ARG A 24 -34.69 -4.42 24.24
C ARG A 24 -33.62 -4.43 25.33
N ARG A 25 -32.68 -5.38 25.31
CA ARG A 25 -31.59 -5.50 26.28
C ARG A 25 -30.24 -5.14 25.67
N LEU A 26 -30.13 -4.98 24.35
CA LEU A 26 -28.85 -4.79 23.65
C LEU A 26 -28.01 -3.67 24.25
N ALA A 27 -28.56 -2.47 24.38
CA ALA A 27 -27.81 -1.33 24.93
C ALA A 27 -27.34 -1.57 26.37
N LYS A 28 -28.21 -2.15 27.22
CA LYS A 28 -27.86 -2.47 28.61
C LYS A 28 -26.79 -3.55 28.68
N THR A 29 -26.88 -4.56 27.83
CA THR A 29 -25.91 -5.64 27.73
C THR A 29 -24.57 -5.11 27.23
N LEU A 30 -24.56 -4.26 26.20
CA LEU A 30 -23.37 -3.58 25.72
C LEU A 30 -22.69 -2.80 26.84
N ALA A 31 -23.44 -1.96 27.55
CA ALA A 31 -22.91 -1.18 28.66
C ALA A 31 -22.32 -2.06 29.77
N ALA A 32 -23.02 -3.14 30.16
CA ALA A 32 -22.55 -4.07 31.17
C ALA A 32 -21.27 -4.80 30.73
N VAL A 33 -21.21 -5.29 29.48
CA VAL A 33 -20.05 -5.99 28.94
C VAL A 33 -18.84 -5.05 28.87
N LEU A 34 -19.00 -3.84 28.33
CA LEU A 34 -17.91 -2.88 28.23
C LEU A 34 -17.39 -2.45 29.61
N GLU A 35 -18.28 -2.26 30.59
CA GLU A 35 -17.89 -1.95 31.96
C GLU A 35 -17.13 -3.12 32.61
N THR A 36 -17.59 -4.36 32.42
CA THR A 36 -16.89 -5.54 32.93
C THR A 36 -15.50 -5.71 32.29
N LEU A 37 -15.37 -5.49 30.97
CA LEU A 37 -14.08 -5.51 30.28
C LEU A 37 -13.15 -4.40 30.77
N ARG A 38 -13.68 -3.21 31.04
CA ARG A 38 -12.92 -2.08 31.60
C ARG A 38 -12.37 -2.41 32.99
N GLN A 39 -13.17 -3.05 33.85
CA GLN A 39 -12.76 -3.42 35.22
C GLN A 39 -11.68 -4.52 35.26
N HIS A 40 -11.53 -5.29 34.18
CA HIS A 40 -10.64 -6.46 34.12
C HIS A 40 -9.68 -6.38 32.93
N SER A 41 -9.35 -5.18 32.44
CA SER A 41 -8.48 -5.00 31.28
C SER A 41 -7.09 -5.60 31.47
N GLU A 42 -6.61 -5.67 32.72
CA GLU A 42 -5.31 -6.26 33.09
C GLU A 42 -5.22 -7.77 32.84
N VAL A 43 -6.36 -8.46 32.71
CA VAL A 43 -6.44 -9.93 32.56
C VAL A 43 -6.63 -10.33 31.09
N LEU A 44 -6.92 -9.36 30.21
CA LEU A 44 -7.10 -9.62 28.79
C LEU A 44 -5.75 -9.75 28.09
N PRO A 45 -5.57 -10.73 27.19
CA PRO A 45 -4.44 -10.76 26.27
C PRO A 45 -4.34 -9.43 25.49
N GLU A 46 -3.11 -8.96 25.26
CA GLU A 46 -2.85 -7.66 24.61
C GLU A 46 -3.48 -7.60 23.20
N ASP A 47 -3.40 -8.70 22.44
CA ASP A 47 -4.01 -8.84 21.11
C ASP A 47 -5.54 -8.78 21.15
N GLU A 48 -6.18 -9.43 22.13
CA GLU A 48 -7.63 -9.32 22.33
C GLU A 48 -8.04 -7.91 22.76
N PHE A 49 -7.28 -7.26 23.65
CA PHE A 49 -7.54 -5.89 24.07
C PHE A 49 -7.51 -4.93 22.87
N VAL A 50 -6.48 -5.05 22.02
CA VAL A 50 -6.35 -4.32 20.76
C VAL A 50 -7.57 -4.58 19.85
N ALA A 51 -7.99 -5.83 19.70
CA ALA A 51 -9.17 -6.20 18.90
C ALA A 51 -10.46 -5.58 19.46
N ILE A 52 -10.67 -5.63 20.77
CA ILE A 52 -11.84 -5.04 21.45
C ILE A 52 -11.92 -3.54 21.18
N GLN A 53 -10.82 -2.81 21.38
CA GLN A 53 -10.81 -1.37 21.15
C GLN A 53 -11.07 -1.02 19.69
N ARG A 54 -10.54 -1.81 18.74
CA ARG A 54 -10.83 -1.65 17.32
C ARG A 54 -12.32 -1.84 17.03
N MET A 55 -12.92 -2.91 17.55
CA MET A 55 -14.35 -3.17 17.40
C MET A 55 -15.21 -2.05 18.00
N ARG A 56 -14.81 -1.49 19.15
CA ARG A 56 -15.53 -0.37 19.81
C ARG A 56 -15.54 0.88 18.93
N ARG A 57 -14.41 1.21 18.32
CA ARG A 57 -14.31 2.35 17.38
C ARG A 57 -15.12 2.13 16.11
N ALA A 58 -15.07 0.93 15.55
CA ALA A 58 -15.88 0.57 14.40
C ALA A 58 -17.38 0.74 14.72
N LEU A 59 -17.82 0.26 15.90
CA LEU A 59 -19.20 0.45 16.35
C LEU A 59 -19.54 1.93 16.57
N ALA A 60 -18.68 2.71 17.22
CA ALA A 60 -18.91 4.14 17.45
C ALA A 60 -19.06 4.92 16.14
N ARG A 61 -18.18 4.69 15.16
CA ARG A 61 -18.27 5.30 13.82
C ARG A 61 -19.56 4.91 13.10
N GLU A 62 -19.94 3.63 13.19
CA GLU A 62 -21.17 3.15 12.58
C GLU A 62 -22.42 3.76 13.23
N MET A 63 -22.43 3.89 14.56
CA MET A 63 -23.50 4.56 15.30
C MET A 63 -23.61 6.04 14.91
N GLU A 64 -22.49 6.75 14.79
CA GLU A 64 -22.47 8.15 14.34
C GLU A 64 -22.99 8.29 12.91
N ARG A 65 -22.53 7.40 12.02
CA ARG A 65 -22.98 7.33 10.63
C ARG A 65 -24.50 7.13 10.54
N ILE A 66 -25.05 6.14 11.25
CA ILE A 66 -26.49 5.84 11.26
C ILE A 66 -27.29 7.02 11.82
N ASN A 67 -26.84 7.62 12.92
CA ASN A 67 -27.52 8.77 13.53
C ASN A 67 -27.55 9.99 12.60
N GLY A 68 -26.46 10.21 11.85
CA GLY A 68 -26.32 11.30 10.89
C GLY A 68 -27.16 11.16 9.61
N LEU A 69 -27.78 10.00 9.35
CA LEU A 69 -28.58 9.81 8.14
C LEU A 69 -29.82 10.73 8.13
N THR A 70 -30.09 11.33 6.98
CA THR A 70 -31.31 12.08 6.68
C THR A 70 -32.00 11.47 5.47
N LEU A 71 -33.25 11.85 5.19
CA LEU A 71 -33.94 11.40 3.98
C LEU A 71 -33.20 11.84 2.69
N GLU A 72 -32.46 12.95 2.74
CA GLU A 72 -31.71 13.50 1.60
C GLU A 72 -30.39 12.76 1.33
N THR A 73 -29.77 12.22 2.39
CA THR A 73 -28.47 11.53 2.31
C THR A 73 -28.61 10.02 2.23
N LEU A 74 -29.84 9.51 2.14
CA LEU A 74 -30.10 8.08 2.24
C LEU A 74 -29.80 7.35 0.93
N THR A 75 -28.90 6.38 0.99
CA THR A 75 -28.66 5.43 -0.10
C THR A 75 -29.11 4.02 0.31
N PRO A 76 -29.41 3.11 -0.64
CA PRO A 76 -29.73 1.71 -0.33
C PRO A 76 -28.67 1.00 0.51
N GLU A 77 -27.40 1.40 0.35
CA GLU A 77 -26.25 0.83 1.06
C GLU A 77 -26.10 1.41 2.49
N ALA A 78 -26.72 2.55 2.79
CA ALA A 78 -26.53 3.24 4.06
C ALA A 78 -27.24 2.57 5.25
N LEU A 79 -28.25 1.73 5.02
CA LEU A 79 -28.99 1.03 6.08
C LEU A 79 -28.98 -0.48 5.80
N PRO A 80 -27.97 -1.21 6.30
CA PRO A 80 -27.89 -2.65 6.08
C PRO A 80 -29.13 -3.35 6.68
N GLY A 81 -29.76 -4.22 5.88
CA GLY A 81 -30.92 -5.01 6.30
C GLY A 81 -32.29 -4.35 6.06
N VAL A 82 -32.34 -3.18 5.42
CA VAL A 82 -33.60 -2.51 5.07
C VAL A 82 -33.90 -2.75 3.58
N GLU A 83 -34.94 -3.53 3.29
CA GLU A 83 -35.30 -3.92 1.90
C GLU A 83 -35.89 -2.76 1.08
N THR A 84 -36.49 -1.76 1.74
CA THR A 84 -37.16 -0.63 1.08
C THR A 84 -36.74 0.68 1.71
N LEU A 85 -36.35 1.65 0.88
CA LEU A 85 -35.92 2.95 1.38
C LEU A 85 -37.09 3.63 2.11
N PRO A 86 -36.88 4.07 3.37
CA PRO A 86 -37.88 4.83 4.10
C PRO A 86 -38.24 6.10 3.34
N THR A 87 -39.54 6.33 3.18
CA THR A 87 -40.11 7.49 2.49
C THR A 87 -40.58 8.56 3.45
N THR A 88 -40.79 8.18 4.72
CA THR A 88 -41.20 9.10 5.78
C THR A 88 -40.13 9.22 6.86
N ARG A 89 -40.15 10.33 7.59
CA ARG A 89 -39.27 10.52 8.76
C ARG A 89 -39.45 9.42 9.81
N GLN A 90 -40.67 8.96 10.02
CA GLN A 90 -40.95 7.90 10.98
C GLN A 90 -40.37 6.55 10.54
N GLU A 91 -40.53 6.20 9.25
CA GLU A 91 -39.89 5.00 8.68
C GLU A 91 -38.37 5.10 8.79
N LEU A 92 -37.78 6.27 8.56
CA LEU A 92 -36.34 6.48 8.70
C LEU A 92 -35.86 6.23 10.13
N GLU A 93 -36.55 6.78 11.14
CA GLU A 93 -36.18 6.55 12.55
C GLU A 93 -36.32 5.07 12.93
N THR A 94 -37.38 4.39 12.48
CA THR A 94 -37.53 2.93 12.71
C THR A 94 -36.42 2.14 12.02
N ALA A 95 -36.01 2.55 10.82
CA ALA A 95 -34.93 1.92 10.08
C ALA A 95 -33.56 2.16 10.72
N LYS A 96 -33.32 3.37 11.27
CA LYS A 96 -32.13 3.68 12.08
C LYS A 96 -32.07 2.82 13.35
N ASP A 97 -33.18 2.71 14.07
CA ASP A 97 -33.27 1.87 15.28
C ASP A 97 -32.95 0.40 14.96
N ALA A 98 -33.47 -0.12 13.85
CA ALA A 98 -33.19 -1.48 13.41
C ALA A 98 -31.72 -1.69 13.01
N ALA A 99 -31.15 -0.75 12.23
CA ALA A 99 -29.74 -0.80 11.83
C ALA A 99 -28.80 -0.70 13.04
N LEU A 100 -29.12 0.18 14.00
CA LEU A 100 -28.37 0.34 15.23
C LEU A 100 -28.42 -0.92 16.10
N ALA A 101 -29.61 -1.52 16.25
CA ALA A 101 -29.77 -2.78 16.97
C ALA A 101 -28.92 -3.90 16.34
N SER A 102 -28.93 -4.00 15.00
CA SER A 102 -28.11 -4.98 14.29
C SER A 102 -26.61 -4.72 14.47
N ALA A 103 -26.16 -3.46 14.44
CA ALA A 103 -24.76 -3.11 14.68
C ALA A 103 -24.30 -3.51 16.10
N ILE A 104 -25.10 -3.23 17.13
CA ILE A 104 -24.80 -3.61 18.52
C ILE A 104 -24.81 -5.14 18.66
N GLU A 105 -25.78 -5.84 18.06
CA GLU A 105 -25.86 -7.30 18.08
C GLU A 105 -24.61 -7.93 17.46
N ASN A 106 -24.21 -7.47 16.26
CA ASN A 106 -23.00 -7.96 15.57
C ASN A 106 -21.73 -7.71 16.40
N PHE A 107 -21.62 -6.54 17.03
CA PHE A 107 -20.51 -6.23 17.93
C PHE A 107 -20.44 -7.20 19.12
N LEU A 108 -21.57 -7.45 19.79
CA LEU A 108 -21.65 -8.38 20.91
C LEU A 108 -21.33 -9.82 20.48
N GLN A 109 -21.78 -10.25 19.30
CA GLN A 109 -21.45 -11.58 18.76
C GLN A 109 -19.95 -11.73 18.49
N ARG A 110 -19.28 -10.72 17.91
CA ARG A 110 -17.82 -10.75 17.70
C ARG A 110 -17.05 -10.79 19.02
N LEU A 111 -17.56 -10.12 20.06
CA LEU A 111 -16.97 -10.22 21.40
C LEU A 111 -17.02 -11.64 21.98
N GLU A 112 -18.01 -12.47 21.60
CA GLU A 112 -18.09 -13.87 22.05
C GLU A 112 -17.04 -14.79 21.42
N GLU A 113 -16.39 -14.35 20.34
CA GLU A 113 -15.33 -15.08 19.66
C GLU A 113 -13.99 -14.98 20.42
N LEU A 114 -13.85 -14.00 21.32
CA LEU A 114 -12.64 -13.77 22.10
C LEU A 114 -12.66 -14.55 23.42
N ASP A 115 -11.63 -15.36 23.67
CA ASP A 115 -11.58 -16.26 24.82
C ASP A 115 -11.44 -15.49 26.15
N GLY A 116 -10.64 -14.42 26.17
CA GLY A 116 -10.51 -13.52 27.31
C GLY A 116 -11.81 -12.80 27.63
N VAL A 117 -12.58 -12.40 26.62
CA VAL A 117 -13.92 -11.81 26.82
C VAL A 117 -14.88 -12.82 27.44
N ILE A 118 -14.96 -14.06 26.93
CA ILE A 118 -15.80 -15.10 27.53
C ILE A 118 -15.39 -15.38 28.98
N ARG A 119 -14.09 -15.39 29.27
CA ARG A 119 -13.59 -15.63 30.62
C ARG A 119 -14.08 -14.57 31.62
N VAL A 120 -14.15 -13.32 31.19
CA VAL A 120 -14.35 -12.16 32.06
C VAL A 120 -15.81 -11.65 32.06
N ALA A 121 -16.48 -11.68 30.90
CA ALA A 121 -17.78 -11.02 30.68
C ALA A 121 -18.93 -11.98 30.33
N TYR A 122 -18.75 -13.30 30.49
CA TYR A 122 -19.79 -14.30 30.17
C TYR A 122 -21.15 -14.02 30.81
N ASP A 123 -21.19 -13.67 32.10
CA ASP A 123 -22.47 -13.43 32.79
C ASP A 123 -23.20 -12.19 32.24
N ALA A 124 -22.46 -11.15 31.87
CA ALA A 124 -23.01 -9.95 31.24
C ALA A 124 -23.56 -10.26 29.83
N LEU A 125 -22.82 -11.01 29.02
CA LEU A 125 -23.26 -11.47 27.70
C LEU A 125 -24.54 -12.31 27.82
N LYS A 126 -24.53 -13.30 28.72
CA LYS A 126 -25.66 -14.22 28.95
C LYS A 126 -26.92 -13.50 29.43
N ALA A 127 -26.80 -12.47 30.27
CA ALA A 127 -27.95 -11.70 30.76
C ALA A 127 -28.73 -10.99 29.64
N GLY A 128 -28.06 -10.68 28.53
CA GLY A 128 -28.65 -10.08 27.33
C GLY A 128 -29.40 -11.05 26.43
N LYS A 129 -29.18 -12.35 26.59
CA LYS A 129 -29.76 -13.38 25.71
C LYS A 129 -30.95 -14.11 26.36
N GLN A 130 -31.85 -14.63 25.52
CA GLN A 130 -32.98 -15.48 25.92
C GLN A 130 -33.21 -16.60 24.91
N THR A 131 -33.93 -17.66 25.31
CA THR A 131 -34.39 -18.69 24.37
C THR A 131 -35.36 -18.07 23.37
N ARG A 132 -34.96 -18.08 22.10
CA ARG A 132 -35.61 -17.53 20.90
C ARG A 132 -37.09 -17.16 21.10
N VAL A 133 -37.33 -15.88 21.39
CA VAL A 133 -38.67 -15.30 21.43
C VAL A 133 -38.97 -14.69 20.06
N VAL A 134 -40.19 -14.91 19.57
CA VAL A 134 -40.70 -14.34 18.32
C VAL A 134 -40.48 -12.83 18.31
N ARG A 135 -39.82 -12.31 17.26
CA ARG A 135 -39.54 -10.88 17.03
C ARG A 135 -40.86 -10.10 16.88
N SER A 136 -41.46 -9.63 17.98
CA SER A 136 -42.55 -8.66 17.94
C SER A 136 -42.00 -7.25 18.07
N GLY A 137 -42.49 -6.32 17.23
CA GLY A 137 -42.08 -4.91 17.07
C GLY A 137 -41.18 -4.32 18.16
N PHE A 138 -40.01 -3.87 17.73
CA PHE A 138 -38.97 -3.31 18.59
C PHE A 138 -38.55 -1.93 18.11
N ASN A 139 -38.51 -0.97 19.05
CA ASN A 139 -37.86 0.33 18.90
C ASN A 139 -36.85 0.47 20.05
N LEU A 140 -35.63 0.93 19.75
CA LEU A 140 -34.68 1.36 20.77
C LEU A 140 -35.17 2.68 21.34
N SER A 141 -35.20 2.83 22.67
CA SER A 141 -35.48 4.16 23.21
C SER A 141 -34.26 5.06 23.03
N GLN A 142 -34.45 6.37 22.90
CA GLN A 142 -33.33 7.32 22.89
C GLN A 142 -32.43 7.18 24.13
N SER A 143 -33.00 6.78 25.27
CA SER A 143 -32.24 6.49 26.50
C SER A 143 -31.32 5.27 26.33
N ASP A 144 -31.75 4.26 25.58
CA ASP A 144 -30.92 3.08 25.29
C ASP A 144 -29.76 3.46 24.38
N VAL A 145 -30.01 4.26 23.35
CA VAL A 145 -28.96 4.75 22.44
C VAL A 145 -27.94 5.61 23.18
N ALA A 146 -28.40 6.52 24.05
CA ALA A 146 -27.52 7.35 24.85
C ALA A 146 -26.66 6.52 25.81
N MET A 147 -27.23 5.48 26.45
CA MET A 147 -26.49 4.57 27.32
C MET A 147 -25.44 3.74 26.56
N ALA A 148 -25.78 3.25 25.36
CA ALA A 148 -24.84 2.56 24.50
C ALA A 148 -23.69 3.47 24.07
N TRP A 149 -24.00 4.71 23.69
CA TRP A 149 -23.02 5.70 23.30
C TRP A 149 -22.09 6.07 24.46
N ASP A 150 -22.65 6.37 25.64
CA ASP A 150 -21.88 6.68 26.84
C ASP A 150 -20.92 5.54 27.21
N ALA A 151 -21.38 4.28 27.16
CA ALA A 151 -20.50 3.13 27.41
C ALA A 151 -19.37 2.97 26.38
N LEU A 152 -19.58 3.39 25.13
CA LEU A 152 -18.53 3.40 24.11
C LEU A 152 -17.51 4.52 24.34
N THR A 153 -17.95 5.70 24.78
CA THR A 153 -17.07 6.87 24.95
C THR A 153 -16.38 6.95 26.32
N THR A 154 -16.90 6.31 27.36
CA THR A 154 -16.43 6.47 28.75
C THR A 154 -15.15 5.68 29.09
N ALA A 155 -14.58 4.91 28.16
CA ALA A 155 -13.32 4.23 28.43
C ALA A 155 -12.10 5.15 28.33
N PRO A 156 -11.06 4.92 29.15
CA PRO A 156 -9.82 5.70 29.09
C PRO A 156 -9.18 5.56 27.71
N VAL A 157 -9.15 6.68 26.98
CA VAL A 157 -8.57 6.80 25.64
C VAL A 157 -7.03 6.72 25.68
N GLU A 158 -6.42 6.82 26.88
CA GLU A 158 -4.97 6.95 27.07
C GLU A 158 -4.13 5.80 26.47
N GLN A 159 -4.68 4.61 26.26
CA GLN A 159 -4.02 3.53 25.50
C GLN A 159 -4.67 3.25 24.15
N ALA A 160 -5.89 3.73 23.93
CA ALA A 160 -6.62 3.51 22.69
C ALA A 160 -6.10 4.42 21.57
N GLU A 161 -5.68 5.66 21.85
CA GLU A 161 -5.19 6.62 20.83
C GLU A 161 -4.05 6.10 19.93
N LEU A 162 -3.37 5.01 20.32
CA LEU A 162 -2.33 4.35 19.52
C LEU A 162 -2.84 3.25 18.59
N LEU A 163 -4.13 2.92 18.62
CA LEU A 163 -4.67 1.93 17.68
C LEU A 163 -4.88 2.58 16.32
N PRO A 164 -4.23 2.08 15.27
CA PRO A 164 -4.41 2.63 13.92
C PRO A 164 -5.86 2.45 13.46
N ASP A 165 -6.40 3.44 12.77
CA ASP A 165 -7.66 3.28 12.05
C ASP A 165 -7.44 2.24 10.96
N GLU A 166 -8.30 1.23 10.78
CA GLU A 166 -8.05 0.21 9.74
C GLU A 166 -7.78 0.89 8.40
N GLY A 167 -6.54 0.79 7.94
CA GLY A 167 -6.16 1.36 6.67
C GLY A 167 -6.93 0.63 5.58
N GLY A 168 -7.49 1.42 4.68
CA GLY A 168 -8.23 0.90 3.54
C GLY A 168 -7.30 0.59 2.38
N LYS A 169 -7.84 -0.03 1.33
CA LYS A 169 -7.21 0.02 0.00
C LYS A 169 -7.54 1.37 -0.62
N ALA A 170 -6.54 2.06 -1.16
CA ALA A 170 -6.74 3.26 -1.97
C ALA A 170 -6.31 2.99 -3.41
N GLU A 171 -7.20 3.22 -4.35
CA GLU A 171 -6.87 3.25 -5.77
C GLU A 171 -6.50 4.70 -6.15
N LEU A 172 -5.30 4.89 -6.69
CA LEU A 172 -4.74 6.19 -7.04
C LEU A 172 -4.39 6.22 -8.52
N HIS A 173 -4.68 7.32 -9.20
CA HIS A 173 -4.30 7.53 -10.59
C HIS A 173 -2.86 8.03 -10.71
N THR A 174 -2.15 7.57 -11.73
CA THR A 174 -0.79 8.00 -12.02
C THR A 174 -0.82 9.28 -12.85
N GLN A 175 -0.26 10.36 -12.32
CA GLN A 175 0.00 11.58 -13.08
C GLN A 175 1.46 11.62 -13.52
N VAL A 176 1.69 11.63 -14.83
CA VAL A 176 3.03 11.71 -15.43
C VAL A 176 3.14 12.96 -16.30
N ASP A 177 4.09 13.82 -15.96
CA ASP A 177 4.48 14.98 -16.76
C ASP A 177 5.87 14.76 -17.39
N PHE A 178 5.89 14.72 -18.71
CA PHE A 178 7.08 14.60 -19.53
C PHE A 178 6.83 15.11 -20.95
N PRO A 179 7.80 15.75 -21.62
CA PRO A 179 7.66 16.18 -23.00
C PRO A 179 7.29 15.02 -23.93
N ALA A 180 6.30 15.23 -24.79
CA ALA A 180 5.90 14.24 -25.79
C ALA A 180 6.97 14.02 -26.87
N GLN A 181 7.79 15.05 -27.11
CA GLN A 181 8.79 15.08 -28.16
C GLN A 181 10.09 15.71 -27.64
N ILE A 182 11.23 15.14 -28.00
CA ILE A 182 12.57 15.63 -27.66
C ILE A 182 13.42 15.60 -28.93
N PHE A 183 14.23 16.63 -29.18
CA PHE A 183 15.14 16.63 -30.33
C PHE A 183 16.39 15.80 -30.03
N TYR A 184 16.85 15.00 -30.99
CA TYR A 184 17.99 14.09 -30.75
C TYR A 184 19.34 14.77 -30.45
N ARG A 185 19.47 16.08 -30.77
CA ARG A 185 20.64 16.91 -30.41
C ARG A 185 20.41 17.76 -29.17
N ASP A 186 19.29 17.56 -28.49
CA ASP A 186 18.99 18.25 -27.25
C ASP A 186 19.84 17.64 -26.12
N GLU A 187 20.84 18.39 -25.67
CA GLU A 187 21.69 18.01 -24.53
C GLU A 187 21.08 18.45 -23.18
N ASN A 188 19.89 19.06 -23.21
CA ASN A 188 19.20 19.51 -22.00
C ASN A 188 18.77 18.33 -21.12
N ILE A 189 18.57 18.66 -19.85
CA ILE A 189 17.97 17.76 -18.87
C ILE A 189 16.46 17.96 -18.92
N HIS A 190 15.72 16.87 -19.13
CA HIS A 190 14.27 16.85 -19.13
C HIS A 190 13.77 16.23 -17.82
N PRO A 191 13.09 16.99 -16.95
CA PRO A 191 12.51 16.44 -15.74
C PRO A 191 11.30 15.57 -16.10
N LEU A 192 11.33 14.31 -15.66
CA LEU A 192 10.15 13.44 -15.61
C LEU A 192 9.55 13.53 -14.21
N THR A 193 8.33 14.04 -14.12
CA THR A 193 7.62 14.17 -12.84
C THR A 193 6.54 13.10 -12.74
N VAL A 194 6.52 12.38 -11.62
CA VAL A 194 5.56 11.31 -11.32
C VAL A 194 4.87 11.61 -9.99
N ARG A 195 3.54 11.52 -9.98
CA ARG A 195 2.70 11.67 -8.79
C ARG A 195 1.60 10.61 -8.79
N LEU A 196 1.11 10.26 -7.61
CA LEU A 196 -0.14 9.53 -7.44
C LEU A 196 -1.20 10.51 -6.93
N VAL A 197 -2.34 10.56 -7.61
CA VAL A 197 -3.43 11.52 -7.36
C VAL A 197 -4.76 10.78 -7.22
N GLN A 198 -5.68 11.33 -6.44
CA GLN A 198 -6.97 10.67 -6.18
C GLN A 198 -7.92 10.72 -7.38
N GLU A 199 -7.94 11.83 -8.10
CA GLU A 199 -8.79 12.01 -9.27
C GLU A 199 -7.97 11.83 -10.54
N ALA A 200 -8.58 11.19 -11.55
CA ALA A 200 -7.92 10.98 -12.83
C ALA A 200 -7.50 12.32 -13.46
N PRO A 201 -6.20 12.57 -13.68
CA PRO A 201 -5.73 13.83 -14.23
C PRO A 201 -6.17 13.98 -15.70
N ALA A 202 -6.70 15.16 -16.05
CA ALA A 202 -7.11 15.45 -17.43
C ALA A 202 -5.92 15.44 -18.41
N GLU A 203 -4.74 15.83 -17.93
CA GLU A 203 -3.49 15.86 -18.69
C GLU A 203 -2.45 15.00 -17.96
N SER A 204 -2.25 13.79 -18.47
CA SER A 204 -1.18 12.88 -18.04
C SER A 204 -0.65 12.11 -19.25
N ARG A 205 0.66 11.83 -19.26
CA ARG A 205 1.28 11.01 -20.30
C ARG A 205 0.94 9.53 -20.18
N ALA A 206 0.48 9.08 -19.02
CA ALA A 206 0.08 7.71 -18.76
C ALA A 206 -1.28 7.68 -18.04
N ASP A 207 -2.10 6.69 -18.38
CA ASP A 207 -3.38 6.41 -17.74
C ASP A 207 -3.26 5.03 -17.08
N ALA A 208 -2.96 5.04 -15.79
CA ALA A 208 -2.74 3.84 -14.99
C ALA A 208 -3.16 4.10 -13.54
N THR A 209 -3.72 3.09 -12.89
CA THR A 209 -4.05 3.12 -11.47
C THR A 209 -3.06 2.27 -10.66
N VAL A 210 -2.83 2.69 -9.42
CA VAL A 210 -1.96 2.03 -8.44
C VAL A 210 -2.80 1.79 -7.19
N VAL A 211 -2.86 0.55 -6.71
CA VAL A 211 -3.63 0.19 -5.52
C VAL A 211 -2.69 0.06 -4.33
N VAL A 212 -2.88 0.91 -3.32
CA VAL A 212 -2.05 0.91 -2.11
C VAL A 212 -2.88 0.43 -0.94
N ASP A 213 -2.38 -0.59 -0.24
CA ASP A 213 -3.01 -1.12 0.96
C ASP A 213 -2.48 -0.35 2.18
N PHE A 214 -3.33 0.40 2.86
CA PHE A 214 -2.95 1.07 4.10
C PHE A 214 -3.15 0.10 5.26
N LEU A 215 -2.20 0.04 6.18
CA LEU A 215 -2.46 -0.60 7.48
C LEU A 215 -3.23 0.33 8.42
N ASP A 216 -2.93 1.62 8.32
CA ASP A 216 -3.50 2.68 9.13
C ASP A 216 -3.85 3.88 8.24
N ALA A 217 -5.06 4.42 8.38
CA ALA A 217 -5.45 5.64 7.68
C ALA A 217 -4.57 6.85 8.02
N GLN A 218 -4.03 6.91 9.23
CA GLN A 218 -3.22 8.03 9.70
C GLN A 218 -1.73 7.86 9.39
N THR A 219 -1.26 6.64 9.15
CA THR A 219 0.15 6.39 8.89
C THR A 219 0.44 6.43 7.39
N PRO A 220 1.38 7.28 6.91
CA PRO A 220 1.76 7.26 5.51
C PRO A 220 2.37 5.92 5.10
N GLU A 221 2.09 5.53 3.85
CA GLU A 221 2.71 4.39 3.19
C GLU A 221 3.82 4.88 2.26
N LEU A 222 4.82 4.03 2.04
CA LEU A 222 5.93 4.31 1.13
C LEU A 222 5.78 3.48 -0.14
N VAL A 223 5.64 4.14 -1.28
CA VAL A 223 5.60 3.50 -2.61
C VAL A 223 6.86 3.80 -3.37
N GLU A 224 7.55 2.78 -3.84
CA GLU A 224 8.77 2.89 -4.64
C GLU A 224 8.42 2.89 -6.11
N VAL A 225 8.96 3.85 -6.85
CA VAL A 225 8.76 4.01 -8.29
C VAL A 225 10.08 3.70 -8.98
N HIS A 226 10.07 2.67 -9.82
CA HIS A 226 11.21 2.25 -10.62
C HIS A 226 11.02 2.74 -12.06
N LEU A 227 11.99 3.48 -12.58
CA LEU A 227 11.96 3.98 -13.95
C LEU A 227 12.89 3.15 -14.85
N SER A 228 12.35 2.72 -15.99
CA SER A 228 13.13 2.21 -17.12
C SER A 228 12.93 3.13 -18.33
N ALA A 229 14.01 3.79 -18.76
CA ALA A 229 13.97 4.71 -19.90
C ALA A 229 15.10 4.42 -20.91
N PRO A 230 14.93 3.42 -21.79
CA PRO A 230 15.93 3.08 -22.80
C PRO A 230 16.31 4.28 -23.68
N GLY A 231 17.60 4.58 -23.77
CA GLY A 231 18.13 5.71 -24.53
C GLY A 231 18.27 7.01 -23.74
N PHE A 232 17.89 7.00 -22.47
CA PHE A 232 18.10 8.10 -21.53
C PHE A 232 19.06 7.68 -20.42
N SER A 233 19.78 8.67 -19.88
CA SER A 233 20.54 8.53 -18.64
C SER A 233 19.87 9.38 -17.58
N GLU A 234 19.75 8.83 -16.37
CA GLU A 234 19.31 9.57 -15.20
C GLU A 234 20.53 10.27 -14.59
N THR A 235 20.45 11.59 -14.41
CA THR A 235 21.61 12.45 -14.08
C THR A 235 22.20 12.15 -12.70
N THR A 236 21.39 11.67 -11.76
CA THR A 236 21.82 11.25 -10.41
C THR A 236 22.32 9.80 -10.37
N GLY A 237 22.08 9.03 -11.44
CA GLY A 237 22.36 7.59 -11.51
C GLY A 237 21.36 6.72 -10.74
N VAL A 238 20.33 7.33 -10.13
CA VAL A 238 19.34 6.64 -9.30
C VAL A 238 18.02 6.52 -10.05
N TRP A 239 17.67 5.29 -10.43
CA TRP A 239 16.47 4.94 -11.20
C TRP A 239 15.24 4.61 -10.35
N THR A 240 15.34 4.82 -9.03
CA THR A 240 14.24 4.61 -8.08
C THR A 240 13.94 5.89 -7.31
N ARG A 241 12.66 6.15 -7.03
CA ARG A 241 12.20 7.23 -6.14
C ARG A 241 11.17 6.68 -5.18
N THR A 242 11.04 7.29 -4.00
CA THR A 242 10.02 6.92 -3.02
C THR A 242 8.98 8.02 -2.95
N LEU A 243 7.71 7.64 -3.09
CA LEU A 243 6.55 8.48 -2.86
C LEU A 243 6.02 8.21 -1.46
N VAL A 244 5.77 9.28 -0.71
CA VAL A 244 5.03 9.22 0.55
C VAL A 244 3.55 9.36 0.22
N VAL A 245 2.78 8.30 0.49
CA VAL A 245 1.37 8.21 0.16
C VAL A 245 0.56 8.30 1.43
N HIS A 246 -0.38 9.23 1.49
CA HIS A 246 -1.35 9.35 2.58
C HIS A 246 -2.73 8.94 2.05
N GLN A 247 -3.54 8.29 2.88
CA GLN A 247 -4.91 7.96 2.49
C GLN A 247 -5.71 9.24 2.25
N GLY A 248 -6.34 9.36 1.09
CA GLY A 248 -7.17 10.52 0.74
C GLY A 248 -6.38 11.81 0.46
N ARG A 249 -5.08 11.73 0.13
CA ARG A 249 -4.30 12.89 -0.34
C ARG A 249 -3.44 12.53 -1.55
N ASP A 250 -3.23 13.52 -2.41
CA ASP A 250 -2.27 13.42 -3.51
C ASP A 250 -0.84 13.40 -2.98
N THR A 251 0.06 12.72 -3.68
CA THR A 251 1.47 12.67 -3.30
C THR A 251 2.22 13.92 -3.74
N GLU A 252 3.33 14.17 -3.05
CA GLU A 252 4.39 15.03 -3.57
C GLU A 252 5.01 14.42 -4.85
N PRO A 253 5.57 15.25 -5.76
CA PRO A 253 6.20 14.77 -6.98
C PRO A 253 7.53 14.06 -6.75
N ALA A 254 7.67 12.87 -7.34
CA ALA A 254 8.96 12.25 -7.60
C ALA A 254 9.52 12.76 -8.94
N VAL A 255 10.77 13.24 -8.94
CA VAL A 255 11.41 13.78 -10.15
C VAL A 255 12.62 12.94 -10.55
N PHE A 256 12.66 12.55 -11.81
CA PHE A 256 13.82 11.94 -12.48
C PHE A 256 14.41 12.94 -13.48
N LEU A 257 15.73 13.10 -13.50
CA LEU A 257 16.40 14.07 -14.35
C LEU A 257 17.01 13.37 -15.55
N LEU A 258 16.25 13.29 -16.65
CA LEU A 258 16.61 12.49 -17.81
C LEU A 258 17.39 13.31 -18.83
N ARG A 259 18.55 12.81 -19.24
CA ARG A 259 19.31 13.31 -20.38
C ARG A 259 19.25 12.28 -21.50
N LEU A 260 18.91 12.72 -22.71
CA LEU A 260 18.94 11.86 -23.88
C LEU A 260 20.40 11.53 -24.22
N HIS A 261 20.75 10.24 -24.32
CA HIS A 261 22.06 9.80 -24.80
C HIS A 261 21.96 8.99 -26.11
N SER A 262 20.74 8.68 -26.55
CA SER A 262 20.49 7.97 -27.81
C SER A 262 20.58 8.94 -28.99
N GLN A 263 21.41 8.60 -29.99
CA GLN A 263 21.55 9.40 -31.21
C GLN A 263 20.57 8.98 -32.33
N THR A 264 19.65 8.06 -32.04
CA THR A 264 18.72 7.53 -33.03
C THR A 264 17.33 8.13 -32.85
N ALA A 265 16.80 8.70 -33.93
CA ALA A 265 15.42 9.19 -33.95
C ALA A 265 14.40 8.04 -33.78
N GLY A 266 13.16 8.40 -33.47
CA GLY A 266 12.02 7.49 -33.38
C GLY A 266 11.39 7.42 -31.99
N GLN A 267 10.37 6.58 -31.85
CA GLN A 267 9.66 6.42 -30.58
C GLN A 267 10.51 5.66 -29.55
N ARG A 268 10.40 6.06 -28.29
CA ARG A 268 10.94 5.37 -27.12
C ARG A 268 9.81 5.14 -26.12
N LEU A 269 9.78 3.94 -25.57
CA LEU A 269 8.82 3.55 -24.54
C LEU A 269 9.51 3.66 -23.18
N LEU A 270 8.90 4.40 -22.27
CA LEU A 270 9.34 4.52 -20.88
C LEU A 270 8.36 3.74 -20.01
N HIS A 271 8.90 3.06 -18.99
CA HIS A 271 8.14 2.25 -18.03
C HIS A 271 8.35 2.77 -16.61
N LEU A 272 7.27 2.83 -15.85
CA LEU A 272 7.24 3.11 -14.42
C LEU A 272 6.59 1.90 -13.73
N ASP A 273 7.32 1.27 -12.82
CA ASP A 273 6.81 0.17 -12.01
C ASP A 273 6.71 0.63 -10.55
N PHE A 274 5.55 0.39 -9.93
CA PHE A 274 5.24 0.83 -8.58
C PHE A 274 5.28 -0.35 -7.62
N TYR A 275 5.99 -0.20 -6.51
CA TYR A 275 6.13 -1.21 -5.48
C TYR A 275 5.71 -0.68 -4.12
N HIS A 276 4.81 -1.38 -3.43
CA HIS A 276 4.43 -1.09 -2.06
C HIS A 276 4.84 -2.28 -1.18
N LEU A 277 5.62 -2.01 -0.13
CA LEU A 277 6.23 -3.05 0.71
C LEU A 277 7.04 -4.10 -0.09
N GLY A 278 7.55 -3.74 -1.26
CA GLY A 278 8.29 -4.65 -2.15
C GLY A 278 7.41 -5.51 -3.08
N GLN A 279 6.09 -5.35 -3.03
CA GLN A 279 5.14 -6.01 -3.95
C GLN A 279 4.74 -5.07 -5.09
N PRO A 280 4.61 -5.58 -6.33
CA PRO A 280 4.16 -4.76 -7.46
C PRO A 280 2.68 -4.38 -7.27
N VAL A 281 2.40 -3.07 -7.24
CA VAL A 281 1.05 -2.52 -7.02
C VAL A 281 0.47 -1.77 -8.22
N GLY A 282 1.27 -1.60 -9.27
CA GLY A 282 0.84 -1.00 -10.52
C GLY A 282 2.00 -0.76 -11.47
N SER A 283 1.69 -0.49 -12.72
CA SER A 283 2.68 -0.05 -13.70
C SER A 283 2.06 0.93 -14.69
N ALA A 284 2.87 1.89 -15.13
CA ALA A 284 2.49 2.91 -16.10
C ALA A 284 3.53 2.94 -17.22
N HIS A 285 3.09 3.19 -18.46
CA HIS A 285 4.00 3.31 -19.59
C HIS A 285 3.53 4.39 -20.54
N PHE A 286 4.49 5.08 -21.16
CA PHE A 286 4.20 6.14 -22.11
C PHE A 286 5.31 6.26 -23.15
N ARG A 287 4.98 6.82 -24.31
CA ARG A 287 5.93 6.99 -25.42
C ARG A 287 6.42 8.43 -25.49
N VAL A 288 7.69 8.59 -25.84
CA VAL A 288 8.30 9.86 -26.25
C VAL A 288 8.85 9.70 -27.66
N GLU A 289 8.65 10.71 -28.50
CA GLU A 289 9.18 10.73 -29.86
C GLU A 289 10.49 11.52 -29.90
N ILE A 290 11.57 10.84 -30.27
CA ILE A 290 12.87 11.47 -30.49
C ILE A 290 12.90 11.97 -31.93
N MET A 291 12.80 13.28 -32.11
CA MET A 291 12.78 13.91 -33.43
C MET A 291 14.20 13.98 -33.99
N GLY A 292 14.39 13.38 -35.17
CA GLY A 292 15.57 13.63 -36.00
C GLY A 292 15.44 14.99 -36.69
N MET A 293 16.57 15.64 -36.97
CA MET A 293 16.55 16.71 -37.96
C MET A 293 16.16 16.05 -39.28
N LEU A 294 15.04 16.49 -39.87
CA LEU A 294 14.77 16.24 -41.28
C LEU A 294 16.01 16.73 -42.02
N SER A 295 16.89 15.80 -42.44
CA SER A 295 18.02 16.12 -43.29
C SER A 295 17.46 16.94 -44.43
N GLY A 296 17.81 18.23 -44.44
CA GLY A 296 17.21 19.22 -45.31
C GLY A 296 17.10 18.63 -46.70
N GLY A 297 15.88 18.62 -47.22
CA GLY A 297 15.59 18.10 -48.54
C GLY A 297 16.65 18.61 -49.51
N SER A 298 17.23 17.66 -50.24
CA SER A 298 17.96 17.90 -51.47
C SER A 298 17.19 18.95 -52.27
N GLY A 299 17.67 20.20 -52.24
CA GLY A 299 17.17 21.23 -53.14
C GLY A 299 17.36 20.74 -54.57
N PRO A 300 16.45 21.03 -55.50
CA PRO A 300 16.59 20.59 -56.89
C PRO A 300 17.94 21.09 -57.41
N THR A 301 18.82 20.15 -57.76
CA THR A 301 20.10 20.37 -58.41
C THR A 301 19.85 21.18 -59.68
N ARG A 302 20.05 22.49 -59.60
CA ARG A 302 20.06 23.37 -60.75
C ARG A 302 21.35 23.05 -61.51
N SER A 303 21.22 22.20 -62.53
CA SER A 303 22.24 21.91 -63.53
C SER A 303 22.65 23.22 -64.21
N GLY A 304 23.72 23.82 -63.70
CA GLY A 304 24.35 25.04 -64.21
C GLY A 304 25.76 24.69 -64.67
N ALA A 305 25.87 24.25 -65.91
CA ALA A 305 27.14 24.08 -66.60
C ALA A 305 27.91 25.40 -66.69
N ARG A 306 29.19 25.41 -66.29
CA ARG A 306 30.24 26.29 -66.87
C ARG A 306 31.65 25.88 -66.39
N PRO A 307 32.73 26.33 -67.05
CA PRO A 307 33.67 25.45 -67.73
C PRO A 307 35.04 25.35 -67.03
N ARG A 308 35.74 24.29 -67.42
CA ARG A 308 37.13 23.98 -67.11
C ARG A 308 38.09 25.14 -67.44
N THR A 309 39.03 25.39 -66.53
CA THR A 309 40.35 25.95 -66.87
C THR A 309 41.44 25.13 -66.17
N PRO A 310 42.56 24.78 -66.84
CA PRO A 310 43.59 23.88 -66.31
C PRO A 310 44.80 24.64 -65.73
N GLY A 311 45.45 24.08 -64.70
CA GLY A 311 46.67 24.67 -64.17
C GLY A 311 47.33 23.95 -62.98
N LEU A 312 47.97 22.81 -63.29
CA LEU A 312 49.30 22.34 -62.84
C LEU A 312 49.66 22.18 -61.32
N PRO A 313 50.66 21.33 -61.02
CA PRO A 313 50.75 20.54 -59.79
C PRO A 313 51.74 21.09 -58.77
N ARG A 314 51.53 20.76 -57.50
CA ARG A 314 52.61 20.70 -56.50
C ARG A 314 52.45 19.49 -55.59
N THR A 315 53.36 18.55 -55.79
CA THR A 315 53.79 17.55 -54.82
C THR A 315 54.61 18.24 -53.73
N ARG A 316 54.38 17.91 -52.45
CA ARG A 316 55.42 17.26 -51.64
C ARG A 316 54.88 16.74 -50.29
N PRO A 317 55.52 15.67 -49.76
CA PRO A 317 55.13 14.92 -48.57
C PRO A 317 55.90 15.38 -47.30
N GLY A 318 55.36 15.00 -46.15
CA GLY A 318 55.97 15.07 -44.82
C GLY A 318 54.88 14.71 -43.80
N ASP A 319 54.73 13.44 -43.47
CA ASP A 319 55.35 12.75 -42.32
C ASP A 319 55.01 13.38 -40.96
N ARG A 320 54.20 12.60 -40.22
CA ARG A 320 54.31 12.23 -38.79
C ARG A 320 54.42 13.36 -37.76
N ASP A 321 53.43 13.46 -36.89
CA ASP A 321 53.51 12.84 -35.55
C ASP A 321 52.14 12.96 -34.86
N THR A 322 51.48 11.81 -34.74
CA THR A 322 50.25 11.62 -33.96
C THR A 322 50.69 11.07 -32.60
N GLU A 323 50.74 11.93 -31.58
CA GLU A 323 50.96 11.48 -30.21
C GLU A 323 50.13 12.37 -29.27
N GLN A 324 48.85 12.02 -29.16
CA GLN A 324 47.95 12.59 -28.18
C GLN A 324 47.00 11.48 -27.71
N ASP A 325 47.50 10.63 -26.80
CA ASP A 325 46.64 9.81 -25.95
C ASP A 325 47.11 9.94 -24.49
N ALA A 326 46.32 10.73 -23.76
CA ALA A 326 46.28 10.78 -22.32
C ALA A 326 45.25 9.73 -21.82
N PRO A 327 45.24 9.39 -20.52
CA PRO A 327 45.13 8.02 -20.05
C PRO A 327 43.71 7.41 -20.14
N GLU A 328 43.63 6.22 -20.72
CA GLU A 328 42.62 5.22 -20.39
C GLU A 328 42.85 4.73 -18.96
N GLY A 329 41.88 4.99 -18.09
CA GLY A 329 41.90 4.51 -16.71
C GLY A 329 40.66 4.85 -15.91
N ALA A 330 39.54 5.17 -16.56
CA ALA A 330 38.23 5.20 -15.90
C ALA A 330 37.59 3.83 -16.09
N ALA A 331 37.79 2.95 -15.11
CA ALA A 331 37.06 1.71 -15.01
C ALA A 331 35.55 2.03 -15.05
N GLN A 332 34.91 1.66 -16.16
CA GLN A 332 33.46 1.57 -16.25
C GLN A 332 32.99 0.59 -15.17
N VAL A 333 32.41 1.13 -14.11
CA VAL A 333 31.64 0.33 -13.16
C VAL A 333 30.33 0.01 -13.88
N SER A 334 30.29 -1.21 -14.40
CA SER A 334 29.09 -1.82 -14.96
C SER A 334 27.98 -1.77 -13.92
N GLY A 335 26.97 -0.94 -14.16
CA GLY A 335 25.76 -0.89 -13.35
C GLY A 335 25.04 -2.22 -13.43
N VAL A 336 24.58 -2.71 -12.28
CA VAL A 336 23.84 -3.96 -12.12
C VAL A 336 22.64 -3.98 -13.07
N GLN A 337 22.75 -4.70 -14.18
CA GLN A 337 21.63 -5.22 -14.94
C GLN A 337 21.09 -6.43 -14.16
N GLY A 338 19.92 -6.31 -13.55
CA GLY A 338 19.28 -7.46 -12.94
C GLY A 338 18.23 -7.16 -11.88
N VAL A 339 17.26 -6.29 -12.17
CA VAL A 339 15.92 -6.55 -11.63
C VAL A 339 15.24 -7.40 -12.69
N GLN A 340 15.18 -8.70 -12.46
CA GLN A 340 14.43 -9.61 -13.31
C GLN A 340 12.95 -9.29 -13.09
N LEU A 341 12.33 -8.71 -14.12
CA LEU A 341 10.89 -8.50 -14.19
C LEU A 341 10.22 -9.85 -13.89
N LEU A 342 9.52 -9.98 -12.77
CA LEU A 342 8.65 -11.13 -12.55
C LEU A 342 7.61 -11.10 -13.68
N ALA A 343 7.53 -12.20 -14.43
CA ALA A 343 6.51 -12.38 -15.45
C ALA A 343 5.11 -12.21 -14.83
N ASP A 344 4.15 -11.74 -15.62
CA ASP A 344 2.76 -11.43 -15.24
C ASP A 344 2.03 -12.54 -14.44
N ALA A 345 2.55 -13.78 -14.46
CA ALA A 345 2.06 -14.92 -13.70
C ALA A 345 2.12 -14.76 -12.16
N ALA A 346 2.80 -13.73 -11.62
CA ALA A 346 2.91 -13.50 -10.18
C ALA A 346 1.77 -12.65 -9.57
N ARG A 347 0.87 -12.07 -10.38
CA ARG A 347 -0.22 -11.23 -9.86
C ARG A 347 -1.27 -11.99 -9.04
N ASP A 348 -1.41 -13.30 -9.27
CA ASP A 348 -2.38 -14.16 -8.58
C ASP A 348 -1.76 -15.02 -7.46
N ALA A 349 -0.46 -14.87 -7.19
CA ALA A 349 0.20 -15.59 -6.09
C ALA A 349 -0.23 -14.99 -4.75
N GLU A 350 -0.51 -15.85 -3.76
CA GLU A 350 -0.77 -15.40 -2.39
C GLU A 350 0.43 -14.59 -1.88
N PRO A 351 0.22 -13.39 -1.32
CA PRO A 351 1.32 -12.54 -0.88
C PRO A 351 2.14 -13.27 0.19
N PRO A 352 3.49 -13.15 0.16
CA PRO A 352 4.32 -13.80 1.16
C PRO A 352 4.04 -13.24 2.56
N ASP A 353 4.10 -14.09 3.57
CA ASP A 353 3.89 -13.69 4.98
C ASP A 353 4.87 -12.59 5.41
N ALA A 354 6.10 -12.61 4.90
CA ALA A 354 7.12 -11.60 5.17
C ALA A 354 8.08 -11.40 3.99
N ILE A 355 8.65 -10.21 3.93
CA ILE A 355 9.55 -9.70 2.88
C ILE A 355 10.79 -9.15 3.58
N LEU A 356 11.94 -9.74 3.28
CA LEU A 356 13.23 -9.26 3.76
C LEU A 356 13.87 -8.37 2.69
N ARG A 357 13.97 -7.07 2.97
CA ARG A 357 14.67 -6.11 2.14
C ARG A 357 16.11 -5.98 2.61
N ILE A 358 17.04 -5.99 1.65
CA ILE A 358 18.46 -5.74 1.88
C ILE A 358 18.81 -4.43 1.20
N VAL A 359 19.12 -3.41 2.00
CA VAL A 359 19.42 -2.06 1.56
C VAL A 359 20.91 -1.80 1.79
N ARG A 360 21.62 -1.31 0.78
CA ARG A 360 23.00 -0.88 0.97
C ARG A 360 23.01 0.48 1.68
N GLY A 361 23.79 0.60 2.76
CA GLY A 361 23.96 1.86 3.48
C GLY A 361 24.63 2.91 2.60
N ASP A 362 24.39 4.18 2.90
CA ASP A 362 24.84 5.33 2.10
C ASP A 362 26.36 5.41 1.96
N ASP A 363 27.09 4.91 2.96
CA ASP A 363 28.55 4.83 2.94
C ASP A 363 29.09 3.70 2.06
N GLY A 364 28.21 2.85 1.53
CA GLY A 364 28.51 1.67 0.74
C GLY A 364 29.18 0.54 1.50
N LYS A 365 29.34 0.67 2.83
CA LYS A 365 30.09 -0.23 3.72
C LYS A 365 29.19 -1.05 4.63
N ALA A 366 27.88 -0.96 4.49
CA ALA A 366 26.95 -1.78 5.25
C ALA A 366 25.78 -2.28 4.38
N LEU A 367 25.24 -3.43 4.75
CA LEU A 367 23.95 -3.94 4.29
C LEU A 367 22.99 -3.92 5.47
N HIS A 368 21.89 -3.21 5.32
CA HIS A 368 20.79 -3.13 6.28
C HIS A 368 19.71 -4.13 5.88
N TYR A 369 19.27 -4.91 6.86
CA TYR A 369 18.23 -5.92 6.70
C TYR A 369 16.95 -5.37 7.33
N ILE A 370 15.91 -5.23 6.52
CA ILE A 370 14.64 -4.63 6.91
C ILE A 370 13.56 -5.67 6.63
N LEU A 371 12.87 -6.11 7.68
CA LEU A 371 11.77 -7.06 7.57
C LEU A 371 10.43 -6.31 7.52
N SER A 372 9.64 -6.60 6.49
CA SER A 372 8.30 -6.07 6.29
C SER A 372 7.33 -7.22 6.07
N SER A 373 6.15 -7.16 6.65
CA SER A 373 5.06 -8.09 6.38
C SER A 373 3.91 -7.31 5.76
N PRO A 374 3.35 -7.77 4.63
CA PRO A 374 2.10 -7.23 4.12
C PRO A 374 0.91 -7.61 5.02
N LEU A 375 1.06 -8.65 5.85
CA LEU A 375 0.06 -9.06 6.81
C LEU A 375 0.20 -8.24 8.09
N GLY A 376 -0.65 -7.23 8.24
CA GLY A 376 -0.67 -6.34 9.40
C GLY A 376 -0.66 -7.05 10.76
N ARG A 377 -1.19 -8.28 10.83
CA ARG A 377 -1.20 -9.14 12.04
C ARG A 377 0.18 -9.52 12.59
N LEU A 378 1.23 -9.51 11.76
CA LEU A 378 2.57 -9.92 12.20
C LEU A 378 3.38 -8.77 12.83
N GLY A 379 2.92 -7.52 12.70
CA GLY A 379 3.57 -6.36 13.33
C GLY A 379 4.98 -6.01 12.78
N TYR A 380 5.43 -6.67 11.72
CA TYR A 380 6.69 -6.35 11.05
C TYR A 380 6.45 -5.28 9.98
N ARG A 381 6.76 -4.01 10.27
CA ARG A 381 6.63 -2.94 9.28
C ARG A 381 7.93 -2.17 9.19
N ASN A 382 8.70 -2.47 8.15
CA ASN A 382 10.06 -1.95 7.94
C ASN A 382 10.94 -2.10 9.20
N LYS A 383 10.80 -3.21 9.93
CA LYS A 383 11.54 -3.44 11.17
C LYS A 383 13.00 -3.72 10.83
N PRO A 384 13.97 -2.93 11.32
CA PRO A 384 15.37 -3.26 11.13
C PRO A 384 15.66 -4.54 11.93
N VAL A 385 16.13 -5.58 11.24
CA VAL A 385 16.44 -6.87 11.85
C VAL A 385 17.96 -7.12 11.95
N GLY A 386 18.76 -6.32 11.26
CA GLY A 386 20.22 -6.40 11.38
C GLY A 386 20.96 -5.46 10.44
N VAL A 387 22.26 -5.32 10.71
CA VAL A 387 23.20 -4.60 9.84
C VAL A 387 24.47 -5.44 9.73
N VAL A 388 24.90 -5.72 8.50
CA VAL A 388 26.14 -6.43 8.24
C VAL A 388 27.14 -5.44 7.64
N PRO A 389 28.25 -5.14 8.33
CA PRO A 389 29.32 -4.35 7.74
C PRO A 389 29.95 -5.14 6.59
N VAL A 390 30.28 -4.41 5.54
CA VAL A 390 30.91 -4.85 4.30
C VAL A 390 32.30 -4.20 4.25
N PRO A 391 33.24 -4.63 5.12
CA PRO A 391 34.50 -3.91 5.30
C PRO A 391 35.40 -3.93 4.05
N THR A 392 35.27 -4.95 3.18
CA THR A 392 36.27 -5.24 2.13
C THR A 392 35.73 -6.05 0.93
N LEU A 393 34.44 -6.01 0.62
CA LEU A 393 33.95 -6.70 -0.58
C LEU A 393 34.26 -5.91 -1.84
N LYS A 394 35.15 -6.47 -2.68
CA LYS A 394 35.39 -5.98 -4.04
C LYS A 394 34.14 -6.04 -4.92
N ASP A 395 33.17 -6.91 -4.59
CA ASP A 395 31.88 -6.98 -5.28
C ASP A 395 30.78 -7.56 -4.37
N PRO A 396 29.86 -6.72 -3.84
CA PRO A 396 28.76 -7.18 -2.98
C PRO A 396 27.72 -8.04 -3.73
N VAL A 397 27.63 -7.92 -5.06
CA VAL A 397 26.65 -8.69 -5.86
C VAL A 397 27.01 -10.17 -5.83
N LEU A 398 28.29 -10.51 -5.94
CA LEU A 398 28.75 -11.90 -5.91
C LEU A 398 28.47 -12.56 -4.56
N LEU A 399 28.69 -11.86 -3.44
CA LEU A 399 28.42 -12.41 -2.12
C LEU A 399 26.92 -12.59 -1.85
N LEU A 400 26.11 -11.62 -2.26
CA LEU A 400 24.65 -11.74 -2.12
C LEU A 400 24.09 -12.85 -3.01
N SER A 401 24.64 -13.05 -4.20
CA SER A 401 24.17 -14.10 -5.12
C SER A 401 24.35 -15.52 -4.57
N SER A 402 25.43 -15.80 -3.83
CA SER A 402 25.59 -17.10 -3.16
C SER A 402 24.63 -17.22 -1.97
N LEU A 403 24.54 -16.17 -1.14
CA LEU A 403 23.66 -16.17 0.03
C LEU A 403 22.19 -16.37 -0.35
N PHE A 404 21.70 -15.66 -1.38
CA PHE A 404 20.32 -15.80 -1.84
C PHE A 404 20.03 -17.18 -2.39
N ARG A 405 20.99 -17.81 -3.06
CA ARG A 405 20.84 -19.19 -3.53
C ARG A 405 20.70 -20.16 -2.36
N ASP A 406 21.49 -19.97 -1.30
CA ASP A 406 21.42 -20.80 -0.10
C ASP A 406 20.09 -20.58 0.65
N LEU A 407 19.62 -19.33 0.75
CA LEU A 407 18.33 -18.99 1.36
C LEU A 407 17.13 -19.53 0.57
N ASP A 408 17.13 -19.43 -0.76
CA ASP A 408 16.09 -20.03 -1.62
C ASP A 408 16.07 -21.56 -1.46
N HIS A 409 17.24 -22.19 -1.35
CA HIS A 409 17.34 -23.61 -1.06
C HIS A 409 16.76 -23.96 0.31
N LEU A 410 17.10 -23.22 1.37
CA LEU A 410 16.56 -23.42 2.72
C LEU A 410 15.04 -23.18 2.79
N ALA A 411 14.54 -22.14 2.13
CA ALA A 411 13.10 -21.82 2.12
C ALA A 411 12.25 -22.89 1.42
N ARG A 412 12.84 -23.64 0.47
CA ARG A 412 12.19 -24.76 -0.22
C ARG A 412 12.29 -26.08 0.54
N GLN A 413 13.12 -26.17 1.58
CA GLN A 413 13.20 -27.36 2.39
C GLN A 413 11.94 -27.44 3.27
N PRO A 414 11.22 -28.58 3.27
CA PRO A 414 10.16 -28.78 4.24
C PRO A 414 10.78 -28.71 5.64
N ILE A 415 10.19 -27.92 6.52
CA ILE A 415 10.59 -27.91 7.93
C ILE A 415 10.04 -29.18 8.54
N ASP A 416 10.83 -30.25 8.50
CA ASP A 416 10.51 -31.51 9.18
C ASP A 416 10.33 -31.22 10.67
N GLY A 417 9.08 -31.23 11.15
CA GLY A 417 8.73 -31.06 12.56
C GLY A 417 7.77 -29.93 12.92
N LEU A 418 7.22 -29.19 11.96
CA LEU A 418 6.08 -28.28 12.17
C LEU A 418 4.76 -28.95 11.73
N THR A 419 4.32 -29.98 12.46
CA THR A 419 2.95 -30.52 12.41
C THR A 419 2.38 -30.66 13.80
#